data_AF-A0A662UKF7-F1
#
_entry.id   AF-A0A662UKF7-F1
#
_cell.length_a   1.000
_cell.length_b   1.000
_cell.length_c   1.000
_cell.angle_alpha   90.00
_cell.angle_beta   90.00
_cell.angle_gamma   90.00
#
_symmetry.space_group_name_H-M   'P 1'
#
loop_
_entity.id
_entity.type
_entity.pdbx_description
1 polymer ?
#
loop_
_entity_poly.entity_id
_entity_poly.type
_entity_poly.pdbx_seq_one_letter_code
_entity_poly.pdbx_strand_id
1 'polypeptide(L)'
;MTIERSFEVITAIPPDDVFEILGRLDMHIPLWSIYESMNQISENEAEVTVRIAGAIYKLKIKMTTVEGKASKTVSIEGQGQIYFHLKLTIEKRGTGSLVTGFVTVKGGFFRERVLSSGVTTFIDDLKNKIMFQIPSIVEALKRKKAVREMVTPPATPKAAEASKAEEKAPEEVKPPKKPEAPAPAPAPTPKKEVKEEKPAPSATPTPKPEAKEKKEEKPKKPPKKKHEGLTIPENPEALSDEVTLGMILLKSEMIDIKDHKGSGKEVEKLLEAVWTEHKDKGILYINVRTKDKLNMKFLIKGRDVIGVRLDHPDEGTINGKEALKKIKDVKTIQGKVYIFKVPPEVLA
;
A
#
# COMPACT_ATOMS: atom_id res chain seq x y z
N MET A 1 -25.64 -0.35 5.36
CA MET A 1 -24.98 0.19 4.16
C MET A 1 -23.69 -0.59 3.93
N THR A 2 -23.69 -1.57 3.03
CA THR A 2 -22.50 -2.40 2.83
C THR A 2 -21.37 -1.62 2.14
N ILE A 3 -20.14 -1.74 2.65
CA ILE A 3 -18.95 -1.20 1.98
C ILE A 3 -18.42 -2.29 1.06
N GLU A 4 -18.39 -2.01 -0.24
CA GLU A 4 -17.84 -2.91 -1.25
C GLU A 4 -16.76 -2.17 -2.04
N ARG A 5 -15.59 -2.79 -2.17
CA ARG A 5 -14.45 -2.24 -2.90
C ARG A 5 -13.76 -3.35 -3.67
N SER A 6 -13.40 -3.07 -4.92
CA SER A 6 -12.54 -3.90 -5.73
C SER A 6 -11.17 -3.26 -5.92
N PHE A 7 -10.16 -4.08 -6.15
CA PHE A 7 -8.85 -3.62 -6.54
C PHE A 7 -8.13 -4.66 -7.40
N GLU A 8 -7.11 -4.19 -8.12
CA GLU A 8 -6.22 -5.03 -8.91
C GLU A 8 -4.77 -4.69 -8.58
N VAL A 9 -3.92 -5.71 -8.60
CA VAL A 9 -2.47 -5.57 -8.46
C VAL A 9 -1.76 -6.60 -9.34
N ILE A 10 -0.73 -6.15 -10.05
CA ILE A 10 0.13 -7.02 -10.86
C ILE A 10 1.43 -7.24 -10.10
N THR A 11 1.90 -8.48 -10.10
CA THR A 11 3.18 -8.88 -9.48
C THR A 11 3.97 -9.75 -10.45
N ALA A 12 5.30 -9.64 -10.43
CA ALA A 12 6.20 -10.45 -11.27
C ALA A 12 6.33 -11.91 -10.78
N ILE A 13 5.60 -12.28 -9.72
CA ILE A 13 5.66 -13.60 -9.11
C ILE A 13 4.68 -14.56 -9.80
N PRO A 14 5.05 -15.83 -10.04
CA PRO A 14 4.15 -16.84 -10.60
C PRO A 14 2.89 -17.07 -9.75
N PRO A 15 1.74 -17.43 -10.36
CA PRO A 15 0.47 -17.60 -9.64
C PRO A 15 0.53 -18.62 -8.51
N ASP A 16 1.30 -19.70 -8.68
CA ASP A 16 1.45 -20.76 -7.70
C ASP A 16 2.13 -20.26 -6.42
N ASP A 17 3.23 -19.50 -6.57
CA ASP A 17 3.98 -18.92 -5.46
C ASP A 17 3.14 -17.85 -4.73
N VAL A 18 2.38 -17.03 -5.48
CA VAL A 18 1.45 -16.04 -4.89
C VAL A 18 0.35 -16.75 -4.10
N PHE A 19 -0.22 -17.82 -4.67
CA PHE A 19 -1.27 -18.60 -4.04
C PHE A 19 -0.77 -19.37 -2.80
N GLU A 20 0.47 -19.87 -2.79
CA GLU A 20 1.06 -20.51 -1.61
C GLU A 20 1.10 -19.55 -0.40
N ILE A 21 1.42 -18.27 -0.63
CA ILE A 21 1.49 -17.26 0.42
C ILE A 21 0.10 -16.78 0.82
N LEU A 22 -0.75 -16.43 -0.14
CA LEU A 22 -2.08 -15.89 0.13
C LEU A 22 -3.08 -16.96 0.59
N GLY A 23 -2.86 -18.22 0.23
CA GLY A 23 -3.69 -19.37 0.59
C GLY A 23 -3.42 -19.92 2.00
N ARG A 24 -2.56 -19.26 2.78
CA ARG A 24 -2.16 -19.69 4.13
C ARG A 24 -2.45 -18.61 5.16
N LEU A 25 -3.20 -18.92 6.21
CA LEU A 25 -3.59 -17.94 7.23
C LEU A 25 -2.37 -17.31 7.92
N ASP A 26 -1.39 -18.14 8.29
CA ASP A 26 -0.16 -17.74 8.97
C ASP A 26 0.72 -16.80 8.14
N MET A 27 0.56 -16.80 6.82
CA MET A 27 1.31 -15.95 5.91
C MET A 27 0.51 -14.76 5.40
N HIS A 28 -0.78 -14.94 5.13
CA HIS A 28 -1.65 -13.92 4.56
C HIS A 28 -2.09 -12.89 5.62
N ILE A 29 -2.57 -13.30 6.78
CA ILE A 29 -3.10 -12.37 7.79
C ILE A 29 -2.06 -11.34 8.26
N PRO A 30 -0.78 -11.70 8.48
CA PRO A 30 0.27 -10.71 8.80
C PRO A 30 0.52 -9.67 7.70
N LEU A 31 0.10 -9.92 6.45
CA LEU A 31 0.13 -8.92 5.39
C LEU A 31 -0.93 -7.84 5.59
N TRP A 32 -1.96 -8.02 6.42
CA TRP A 32 -2.96 -6.97 6.61
C TRP A 32 -2.39 -5.83 7.45
N SER A 33 -2.47 -4.57 6.98
CA SER A 33 -2.02 -3.42 7.79
C SER A 33 -2.90 -3.18 9.02
N ILE A 34 -4.13 -3.72 8.98
CA ILE A 34 -5.10 -3.67 10.08
C ILE A 34 -4.92 -4.81 11.08
N TYR A 35 -3.95 -5.71 10.90
CA TYR A 35 -3.72 -6.86 11.78
C TYR A 35 -3.10 -6.44 13.13
N GLU A 36 -3.66 -6.92 14.25
CA GLU A 36 -3.05 -6.78 15.59
C GLU A 36 -2.61 -8.12 16.19
N SER A 37 -3.50 -9.11 16.20
CA SER A 37 -3.22 -10.43 16.77
C SER A 37 -4.06 -11.52 16.13
N MET A 38 -3.54 -12.74 16.10
CA MET A 38 -4.22 -13.93 15.60
C MET A 38 -4.02 -15.08 16.59
N ASN A 39 -5.13 -15.74 16.94
CA ASN A 39 -5.14 -17.02 17.60
C ASN A 39 -5.62 -18.07 16.60
N GLN A 40 -4.69 -18.89 16.10
CA GLN A 40 -5.01 -19.88 15.07
C GLN A 40 -5.73 -21.08 15.70
N ILE A 41 -6.91 -21.41 15.17
CA ILE A 41 -7.74 -22.53 15.64
C ILE A 41 -7.46 -23.79 14.81
N SER A 42 -7.35 -23.62 13.50
CA SER A 42 -6.98 -24.68 12.54
C SER A 42 -6.18 -24.10 11.38
N GLU A 43 -5.80 -24.92 10.40
CA GLU A 43 -5.12 -24.44 9.19
C GLU A 43 -5.92 -23.37 8.43
N ASN A 44 -7.26 -23.48 8.47
CA ASN A 44 -8.17 -22.62 7.71
C ASN A 44 -9.09 -21.75 8.59
N GLU A 45 -8.98 -21.82 9.92
CA GLU A 45 -9.78 -21.00 10.84
C GLU A 45 -8.93 -20.35 11.91
N ALA A 46 -9.23 -19.08 12.23
CA ALA A 46 -8.55 -18.35 13.28
C ALA A 46 -9.46 -17.29 13.91
N GLU A 47 -9.14 -16.86 15.12
CA GLU A 47 -9.65 -15.62 15.70
C GLU A 47 -8.63 -14.51 15.49
N VAL A 48 -9.05 -13.44 14.83
CA VAL A 48 -8.18 -12.31 14.49
C VAL A 48 -8.73 -11.03 15.11
N THR A 49 -7.84 -10.26 15.72
CA THR A 49 -8.10 -8.89 16.15
C THR A 49 -7.56 -7.94 15.10
N VAL A 50 -8.42 -7.06 14.58
CA VAL A 50 -8.06 -6.06 13.58
C VAL A 50 -8.37 -4.65 14.05
N ARG A 51 -7.55 -3.67 13.67
CA ARG A 51 -7.78 -2.24 13.91
C ARG A 51 -8.14 -1.54 12.60
N ILE A 52 -9.40 -1.09 12.47
CA ILE A 52 -9.88 -0.37 11.30
C ILE A 52 -10.38 1.00 11.74
N ALA A 53 -9.83 2.06 11.13
CA ALA A 53 -10.17 3.45 11.45
C ALA A 53 -10.06 3.78 12.96
N GLY A 54 -9.03 3.24 13.62
CA GLY A 54 -8.76 3.45 15.05
C GLY A 54 -9.57 2.58 16.01
N ALA A 55 -10.61 1.88 15.54
CA ALA A 55 -11.41 0.96 16.34
C ALA A 55 -10.92 -0.49 16.22
N ILE A 56 -10.99 -1.24 17.31
CA ILE A 56 -10.56 -2.64 17.38
C ILE A 56 -11.77 -3.55 17.21
N TYR A 57 -11.64 -4.55 16.34
CA TYR A 57 -12.66 -5.54 16.06
C TYR A 57 -12.11 -6.95 16.21
N LYS A 58 -12.89 -7.82 16.85
CA LYS A 58 -12.60 -9.26 16.91
C LYS A 58 -13.45 -10.01 15.89
N LEU A 59 -12.78 -10.83 15.08
CA LEU A 59 -13.36 -11.60 13.99
C LEU A 59 -12.96 -13.07 14.13
N LYS A 60 -13.93 -13.97 14.01
CA LYS A 60 -13.65 -15.37 13.71
C LYS A 60 -13.62 -15.52 12.20
N ILE A 61 -12.45 -15.82 11.66
CA ILE A 61 -12.22 -15.92 10.23
C ILE A 61 -12.14 -17.38 9.78
N LYS A 62 -12.61 -17.62 8.56
CA LYS A 62 -12.50 -18.88 7.84
C LYS A 62 -11.94 -18.60 6.45
N MET A 63 -10.86 -19.29 6.10
CA MET A 63 -10.27 -19.28 4.77
C MET A 63 -10.82 -20.44 3.95
N THR A 64 -11.09 -20.18 2.67
CA THR A 64 -11.42 -21.18 1.67
C THR A 64 -10.58 -20.91 0.44
N THR A 65 -9.88 -21.93 -0.04
CA THR A 65 -9.06 -21.87 -1.23
C THR A 65 -9.67 -22.75 -2.31
N VAL A 66 -9.65 -22.27 -3.56
CA VAL A 66 -10.16 -23.02 -4.72
C VAL A 66 -9.11 -22.91 -5.82
N GLU A 67 -8.59 -24.05 -6.25
CA GLU A 67 -7.63 -24.13 -7.33
C GLU A 67 -8.34 -24.51 -8.63
N GLY A 68 -8.48 -23.54 -9.54
CA GLY A 68 -9.02 -23.75 -10.88
C GLY A 68 -7.90 -23.86 -11.91
N LYS A 69 -8.24 -24.38 -13.10
CA LYS A 69 -7.29 -24.54 -14.22
C LYS A 69 -6.71 -23.20 -14.72
N ALA A 70 -7.52 -22.13 -14.68
CA ALA A 70 -7.15 -20.81 -15.21
C ALA A 70 -6.88 -19.77 -14.12
N SER A 71 -7.49 -19.96 -12.95
CA SER A 71 -7.46 -19.00 -11.84
C SER A 71 -7.47 -19.73 -10.51
N LYS A 72 -6.76 -19.18 -9.52
CA LYS A 72 -6.83 -19.65 -8.13
C LYS A 72 -7.55 -18.61 -7.29
N THR A 73 -8.40 -19.03 -6.37
CA THR A 73 -9.18 -18.13 -5.53
C THR A 73 -8.89 -18.39 -4.07
N VAL A 74 -8.67 -17.31 -3.32
CA VAL A 74 -8.59 -17.30 -1.86
C VAL A 74 -9.74 -16.45 -1.34
N SER A 75 -10.59 -17.02 -0.51
CA SER A 75 -11.71 -16.32 0.14
C SER A 75 -11.53 -16.39 1.65
N ILE A 76 -11.50 -15.24 2.31
CA ILE A 76 -11.46 -15.12 3.77
C ILE A 76 -12.75 -14.45 4.21
N GLU A 77 -13.58 -15.20 4.95
CA GLU A 77 -14.81 -14.70 5.54
C GLU A 77 -14.63 -14.58 7.05
N GLY A 78 -14.91 -13.40 7.59
CA GLY A 78 -14.82 -13.05 9.01
C GLY A 78 -16.17 -12.65 9.57
N GLN A 79 -16.57 -13.29 10.66
CA GLN A 79 -17.79 -12.98 11.40
C GLN A 79 -17.46 -12.59 12.85
N GLY A 80 -18.19 -11.62 13.39
CA GLY A 80 -17.97 -11.12 14.75
C GLY A 80 -18.64 -9.78 14.97
N GLN A 81 -17.90 -8.81 15.51
CA GLN A 81 -18.41 -7.46 15.75
C GLN A 81 -18.72 -6.68 14.47
N ILE A 82 -18.05 -7.05 13.38
CA ILE A 82 -18.36 -6.66 12.00
C ILE A 82 -18.30 -7.92 11.13
N TYR A 83 -18.95 -7.87 9.99
CA TYR A 83 -18.73 -8.81 8.90
C TYR A 83 -17.62 -8.28 8.01
N PHE A 84 -16.65 -9.13 7.68
CA PHE A 84 -15.56 -8.83 6.78
C PHE A 84 -15.42 -9.97 5.78
N HIS A 85 -15.33 -9.68 4.50
CA HIS A 85 -15.07 -10.68 3.47
C HIS A 85 -14.05 -10.15 2.48
N LEU A 86 -12.98 -10.92 2.28
CA LEU A 86 -11.92 -10.65 1.31
C LEU A 86 -11.86 -11.82 0.34
N LYS A 87 -12.13 -11.57 -0.94
CA LYS A 87 -11.95 -12.54 -2.02
C LYS A 87 -10.83 -12.07 -2.93
N LEU A 88 -9.80 -12.90 -3.10
CA LEU A 88 -8.70 -12.69 -4.02
C LEU A 88 -8.76 -13.74 -5.13
N THR A 89 -8.66 -13.29 -6.38
CA THR A 89 -8.55 -14.14 -7.56
C THR A 89 -7.18 -13.90 -8.18
N ILE A 90 -6.42 -14.97 -8.38
CA ILE A 90 -5.05 -14.96 -8.86
C ILE A 90 -5.04 -15.62 -10.23
N GLU A 91 -4.61 -14.87 -11.23
CA GLU A 91 -4.59 -15.30 -12.62
C GLU A 91 -3.19 -15.11 -13.21
N LYS A 92 -2.82 -15.95 -14.16
CA LYS A 92 -1.55 -15.80 -14.88
C LYS A 92 -1.62 -14.59 -15.81
N ARG A 93 -0.65 -13.68 -15.70
CA ARG A 93 -0.51 -12.53 -16.62
C ARG A 93 0.93 -12.37 -17.05
N GLY A 94 1.23 -12.77 -18.29
CA GLY A 94 2.59 -12.78 -18.82
C GLY A 94 3.49 -13.73 -18.03
N THR A 95 4.60 -13.20 -17.51
CA THR A 95 5.55 -13.91 -16.63
C THR A 95 5.16 -13.90 -15.15
N GLY A 96 4.14 -13.10 -14.77
CA GLY A 96 3.72 -12.91 -13.40
C GLY A 96 2.25 -13.25 -13.15
N SER A 97 1.68 -12.58 -12.16
CA SER A 97 0.29 -12.77 -11.72
C SER A 97 -0.49 -11.46 -11.69
N LEU A 98 -1.75 -11.53 -12.09
CA LEU A 98 -2.77 -10.54 -11.77
C LEU A 98 -3.53 -11.01 -10.53
N VAL A 99 -3.61 -10.18 -9.51
CA VAL A 99 -4.42 -10.44 -8.32
C VAL A 99 -5.56 -9.44 -8.28
N THR A 100 -6.78 -9.94 -8.44
CA THR A 100 -8.02 -9.15 -8.34
C THR A 100 -8.66 -9.40 -6.98
N GLY A 101 -8.80 -8.35 -6.18
CA GLY A 101 -9.36 -8.39 -4.84
C GLY A 101 -10.75 -7.75 -4.76
N PHE A 102 -11.62 -8.34 -3.96
CA PHE A 102 -12.92 -7.80 -3.59
C PHE A 102 -13.08 -7.83 -2.07
N VAL A 103 -13.39 -6.68 -1.48
CA VAL A 103 -13.54 -6.49 -0.04
C VAL A 103 -14.97 -6.05 0.25
N THR A 104 -15.64 -6.78 1.14
CA THR A 104 -16.96 -6.46 1.67
C THR A 104 -16.89 -6.28 3.18
N VAL A 105 -17.40 -5.16 3.70
CA VAL A 105 -17.50 -4.92 5.14
C VAL A 105 -18.92 -4.49 5.51
N LYS A 106 -19.49 -5.12 6.54
CA LYS A 106 -20.81 -4.75 7.11
C LYS A 106 -20.67 -4.55 8.61
N GLY A 107 -21.10 -3.40 9.11
CA GLY A 107 -20.92 -3.03 10.52
C GLY A 107 -22.08 -2.25 11.13
N GLY A 108 -23.14 -1.97 10.35
CA GLY A 108 -24.24 -1.10 10.76
C GLY A 108 -24.01 0.36 10.33
N PHE A 109 -25.12 1.09 10.12
CA PHE A 109 -25.14 2.36 9.37
C PHE A 109 -24.11 3.41 9.84
N PHE A 110 -24.02 3.66 11.15
CA PHE A 110 -23.09 4.66 11.68
C PHE A 110 -21.62 4.23 11.62
N ARG A 111 -21.36 2.92 11.77
CA ARG A 111 -19.98 2.40 11.73
C ARG A 111 -19.43 2.37 10.31
N GLU A 112 -20.28 2.14 9.32
CA GLU A 112 -19.87 2.02 7.91
C GLU A 112 -19.24 3.31 7.36
N ARG A 113 -19.74 4.49 7.77
CA ARG A 113 -19.13 5.77 7.36
C ARG A 113 -17.70 5.94 7.90
N VAL A 114 -17.44 5.50 9.13
CA VAL A 114 -16.11 5.57 9.76
C VAL A 114 -15.18 4.50 9.19
N LEU A 115 -15.71 3.31 8.91
CA LEU A 115 -14.95 2.19 8.36
C LEU A 115 -14.50 2.44 6.91
N SER A 116 -15.23 3.24 6.13
CA SER A 116 -14.92 3.42 4.70
C SER A 116 -13.51 3.93 4.44
N SER A 117 -13.00 4.90 5.21
CA SER A 117 -11.64 5.39 5.02
C SER A 117 -10.60 4.32 5.39
N GLY A 118 -10.82 3.63 6.51
CA GLY A 118 -9.95 2.55 6.97
C GLY A 118 -9.89 1.38 5.99
N VAL A 119 -11.00 1.02 5.35
CA VAL A 119 -11.04 -0.04 4.32
C VAL A 119 -10.25 0.38 3.08
N THR A 120 -10.36 1.63 2.63
CA THR A 120 -9.54 2.13 1.50
C THR A 120 -8.05 2.06 1.82
N THR A 121 -7.64 2.56 2.99
CA THR A 121 -6.23 2.49 3.42
C THR A 121 -5.73 1.05 3.52
N PHE A 122 -6.54 0.15 4.08
CA PHE A 122 -6.24 -1.28 4.13
C PHE A 122 -5.98 -1.87 2.74
N ILE A 123 -6.84 -1.56 1.77
CA ILE A 123 -6.72 -2.06 0.39
C ILE A 123 -5.43 -1.54 -0.25
N ASP A 124 -5.12 -0.26 -0.12
CA ASP A 124 -3.91 0.33 -0.71
C ASP A 124 -2.64 -0.27 -0.08
N ASP A 125 -2.63 -0.49 1.23
CA ASP A 125 -1.54 -1.17 1.91
C ASP A 125 -1.40 -2.64 1.48
N LEU A 126 -2.51 -3.36 1.35
CA LEU A 126 -2.51 -4.74 0.90
C LEU A 126 -1.96 -4.86 -0.54
N LYS A 127 -2.38 -3.97 -1.44
CA LYS A 127 -1.82 -3.88 -2.81
C LYS A 127 -0.31 -3.67 -2.77
N ASN A 128 0.16 -2.71 -1.97
CA ASN A 128 1.58 -2.43 -1.83
C ASN A 128 2.33 -3.67 -1.29
N LYS A 129 1.79 -4.37 -0.29
CA LYS A 129 2.44 -5.56 0.27
C LYS A 129 2.43 -6.74 -0.71
N ILE A 130 1.37 -6.93 -1.50
CA ILE A 130 1.34 -7.92 -2.59
C ILE A 130 2.42 -7.59 -3.64
N MET A 131 2.59 -6.32 -3.99
CA MET A 131 3.55 -5.89 -4.98
C MET A 131 5.01 -6.01 -4.50
N PHE A 132 5.28 -5.68 -3.23
CA PHE A 132 6.66 -5.52 -2.73
C PHE A 132 7.10 -6.57 -1.69
N GLN A 133 6.22 -7.03 -0.81
CA GLN A 133 6.59 -7.99 0.25
C GLN A 133 6.50 -9.44 -0.22
N ILE A 134 5.48 -9.80 -1.02
CA ILE A 134 5.35 -11.18 -1.54
C ILE A 134 6.61 -11.61 -2.29
N PRO A 135 7.19 -10.81 -3.21
CA PRO A 135 8.45 -11.19 -3.86
C PRO A 135 9.57 -11.56 -2.87
N SER A 136 9.76 -10.76 -1.81
CA SER A 136 10.78 -11.02 -0.79
C SER A 136 10.49 -12.29 0.01
N ILE A 137 9.22 -12.57 0.31
CA ILE A 137 8.80 -13.80 1.01
C ILE A 137 9.07 -15.02 0.12
N VAL A 138 8.71 -14.96 -1.17
CA VAL A 138 8.98 -16.05 -2.12
C VAL A 138 10.46 -16.32 -2.24
N GLU A 139 11.29 -15.27 -2.35
CA GLU A 139 12.74 -15.43 -2.40
C GLU A 139 13.29 -16.12 -1.14
N ALA A 140 12.80 -15.73 0.03
CA ALA A 140 13.18 -16.35 1.30
C ALA A 140 12.73 -17.82 1.40
N LEU A 141 11.53 -18.16 0.91
CA LEU A 141 11.03 -19.54 0.85
C LEU A 141 11.88 -20.40 -0.09
N LYS A 142 12.20 -19.89 -1.29
CA LYS A 142 13.05 -20.57 -2.27
C LYS A 142 14.46 -20.84 -1.71
N ARG A 143 15.05 -19.85 -1.02
CA ARG A 143 16.34 -20.03 -0.33
C ARG A 143 16.28 -21.11 0.76
N LYS A 144 15.24 -21.09 1.60
CA LYS A 144 15.05 -22.12 2.64
C LYS A 144 14.90 -23.52 2.06
N LYS A 145 14.20 -23.65 0.93
CA LYS A 145 14.05 -24.93 0.23
C LYS A 145 15.39 -25.44 -0.31
N ALA A 146 16.17 -24.58 -0.96
CA ALA A 146 17.50 -24.94 -1.48
C ALA A 146 18.47 -25.41 -0.38
N VAL A 147 18.46 -24.76 0.79
CA VAL A 147 19.29 -25.18 1.92
C VAL A 147 18.88 -26.55 2.47
N ARG A 148 17.57 -26.85 2.54
CA ARG A 148 17.09 -28.18 2.98
C ARG A 148 17.51 -29.29 2.02
N GLU A 149 17.46 -29.04 0.71
CA GLU A 149 17.86 -30.02 -0.29
C GLU A 149 19.39 -30.31 -0.27
N MET A 150 20.22 -29.33 0.11
CA MET A 150 21.67 -29.54 0.27
C MET A 150 22.07 -30.26 1.56
N VAL A 151 21.22 -30.30 2.59
CA VAL A 151 21.51 -30.91 3.90
C VAL A 151 20.93 -32.33 4.02
N THR A 152 20.21 -32.82 3.01
CA THR A 152 19.72 -34.20 2.99
C THR A 152 20.77 -35.08 2.29
N PRO A 153 21.56 -35.92 3.00
CA PRO A 153 22.48 -36.85 2.35
C PRO A 153 21.69 -37.82 1.45
N PRO A 154 22.23 -38.21 0.28
CA PRO A 154 21.56 -39.14 -0.61
C PRO A 154 21.24 -40.43 0.15
N ALA A 155 19.96 -40.79 0.17
CA ALA A 155 19.48 -42.00 0.80
C ALA A 155 20.26 -43.20 0.23
N THR A 156 21.08 -43.81 1.07
CA THR A 156 21.65 -45.13 0.80
C THR A 156 20.48 -46.08 0.54
N PRO A 157 20.43 -46.82 -0.59
CA PRO A 157 19.36 -47.76 -0.86
C PRO A 157 19.45 -48.90 0.16
N LYS A 158 18.67 -48.81 1.23
CA LYS A 158 18.55 -49.88 2.21
C LYS A 158 17.52 -50.88 1.68
N ALA A 159 18.05 -52.07 1.41
CA ALA A 159 17.34 -53.24 0.94
C ALA A 159 16.06 -53.50 1.74
N ALA A 160 15.07 -54.02 1.01
CA ALA A 160 13.85 -54.59 1.53
C ALA A 160 14.14 -55.62 2.62
N GLU A 161 13.52 -55.46 3.78
CA GLU A 161 13.17 -56.60 4.63
C GLU A 161 11.90 -56.31 5.42
N ALA A 162 11.07 -57.33 5.48
CA ALA A 162 9.65 -57.29 5.74
C ALA A 162 9.29 -57.56 7.21
N SER A 163 8.01 -57.30 7.51
CA SER A 163 7.24 -57.71 8.69
C SER A 163 7.57 -56.90 9.97
N LYS A 164 6.62 -56.63 10.88
CA LYS A 164 5.41 -57.38 11.21
C LYS A 164 4.45 -56.46 11.96
N ALA A 165 3.16 -56.75 11.84
CA ALA A 165 2.06 -56.11 12.52
C ALA A 165 2.20 -56.13 14.06
N GLU A 166 1.71 -55.08 14.72
CA GLU A 166 0.97 -55.28 15.96
C GLU A 166 -0.09 -54.19 16.15
N GLU A 167 -1.31 -54.70 16.26
CA GLU A 167 -2.59 -54.07 16.48
C GLU A 167 -2.73 -53.72 17.97
N LYS A 168 -3.01 -52.46 18.31
CA LYS A 168 -3.57 -52.11 19.62
C LYS A 168 -4.71 -51.10 19.47
N ALA A 169 -5.85 -51.54 20.02
CA ALA A 169 -7.13 -50.88 20.11
C ALA A 169 -7.09 -49.56 20.91
N PRO A 170 -8.09 -48.67 20.73
CA PRO A 170 -8.07 -47.31 21.23
C PRO A 170 -8.43 -47.21 22.72
N GLU A 171 -7.64 -46.43 23.45
CA GLU A 171 -7.90 -46.07 24.84
C GLU A 171 -9.01 -45.01 24.93
N GLU A 172 -9.99 -45.31 25.77
CA GLU A 172 -11.23 -44.57 26.01
C GLU A 172 -10.93 -43.22 26.71
N VAL A 173 -10.98 -42.12 25.95
CA VAL A 173 -10.80 -40.77 26.49
C VAL A 173 -12.10 -40.30 27.17
N LYS A 174 -12.07 -40.24 28.49
CA LYS A 174 -13.10 -39.60 29.33
C LYS A 174 -13.31 -38.13 28.95
N PRO A 175 -14.55 -37.60 28.97
CA PRO A 175 -14.82 -36.21 28.66
C PRO A 175 -14.32 -35.27 29.77
N PRO A 176 -13.70 -34.12 29.44
CA PRO A 176 -13.29 -33.13 30.42
C PRO A 176 -14.49 -32.40 31.05
N LYS A 177 -14.38 -32.19 32.37
CA LYS A 177 -15.28 -31.42 33.22
C LYS A 177 -15.53 -30.01 32.68
N LYS A 178 -16.81 -29.65 32.66
CA LYS A 178 -17.38 -28.31 32.47
C LYS A 178 -16.75 -27.28 33.42
N PRO A 179 -16.14 -26.20 32.94
CA PRO A 179 -15.78 -25.06 33.78
C PRO A 179 -17.04 -24.28 34.19
N GLU A 180 -17.11 -24.04 35.48
CA GLU A 180 -18.10 -23.25 36.20
C GLU A 180 -17.98 -21.77 35.83
N ALA A 181 -19.11 -21.13 35.55
CA ALA A 181 -19.18 -19.73 35.14
C ALA A 181 -18.86 -18.78 36.32
N PRO A 182 -17.95 -17.81 36.18
CA PRO A 182 -17.84 -16.74 37.16
C PRO A 182 -18.97 -15.73 36.99
N ALA A 183 -19.49 -15.30 38.15
CA ALA A 183 -20.60 -14.37 38.34
C ALA A 183 -20.42 -13.02 37.61
N PRO A 184 -21.54 -12.34 37.26
CA PRO A 184 -21.49 -11.04 36.60
C PRO A 184 -20.97 -9.94 37.55
N ALA A 185 -20.00 -9.16 37.06
CA ALA A 185 -19.53 -7.96 37.73
C ALA A 185 -20.61 -6.85 37.72
N PRO A 186 -20.70 -6.03 38.79
CA PRO A 186 -21.72 -5.00 38.94
C PRO A 186 -21.51 -3.80 38.00
N ALA A 187 -22.63 -3.22 37.58
CA ALA A 187 -22.73 -2.06 36.70
C ALA A 187 -22.19 -0.77 37.35
N PRO A 188 -21.49 0.10 36.61
CA PRO A 188 -21.28 1.48 37.01
C PRO A 188 -22.45 2.37 36.54
N THR A 189 -23.18 2.93 37.51
CA THR A 189 -24.15 4.02 37.34
C THR A 189 -23.48 5.37 37.04
N PRO A 190 -24.21 6.33 36.43
CA PRO A 190 -23.66 7.50 35.76
C PRO A 190 -23.54 8.73 36.66
N LYS A 191 -22.59 9.59 36.31
CA LYS A 191 -22.49 11.01 36.69
C LYS A 191 -21.92 11.74 35.47
N LYS A 192 -22.23 12.98 35.12
CA LYS A 192 -23.32 13.94 35.37
C LYS A 192 -22.94 15.13 34.46
N GLU A 193 -23.93 15.77 33.85
CA GLU A 193 -23.81 16.99 33.04
C GLU A 193 -23.14 18.15 33.79
N VAL A 194 -22.37 18.97 33.05
CA VAL A 194 -22.22 20.44 33.16
C VAL A 194 -21.57 20.89 31.83
N LYS A 195 -21.85 22.01 31.15
CA LYS A 195 -22.95 22.97 30.99
C LYS A 195 -22.47 23.89 29.85
N GLU A 196 -23.37 24.30 28.97
CA GLU A 196 -23.17 25.32 27.93
C GLU A 196 -22.67 26.65 28.48
N GLU A 197 -21.82 27.34 27.70
CA GLU A 197 -21.85 28.81 27.63
C GLU A 197 -21.36 29.33 26.25
N LYS A 198 -22.29 29.93 25.53
CA LYS A 198 -22.14 31.01 24.52
C LYS A 198 -23.08 32.13 25.05
N PRO A 199 -22.92 33.45 24.74
CA PRO A 199 -22.67 33.95 23.39
C PRO A 199 -21.94 35.32 23.20
N ALA A 200 -21.49 35.54 21.95
CA ALA A 200 -21.58 36.78 21.13
C ALA A 200 -20.82 38.07 21.56
N PRO A 201 -20.91 39.17 20.77
CA PRO A 201 -20.33 39.40 19.44
C PRO A 201 -19.50 40.70 19.38
N SER A 202 -18.71 40.95 18.33
CA SER A 202 -18.45 42.33 17.90
C SER A 202 -18.12 42.41 16.42
N ALA A 203 -18.75 43.39 15.76
CA ALA A 203 -18.77 43.62 14.33
C ALA A 203 -17.99 44.90 13.98
N THR A 204 -17.72 45.02 12.67
CA THR A 204 -17.56 46.26 11.87
C THR A 204 -16.26 47.09 11.99
N PRO A 205 -15.91 47.96 11.01
CA PRO A 205 -15.83 47.78 9.54
C PRO A 205 -14.53 48.38 8.91
N THR A 206 -14.39 48.20 7.59
CA THR A 206 -13.37 48.70 6.61
C THR A 206 -13.28 50.25 6.52
N PRO A 207 -12.25 50.89 5.90
CA PRO A 207 -12.13 50.99 4.42
C PRO A 207 -10.70 51.10 3.78
N LYS A 208 -10.68 50.89 2.45
CA LYS A 208 -9.70 51.16 1.34
C LYS A 208 -9.11 52.61 1.33
N PRO A 209 -8.11 53.02 0.48
CA PRO A 209 -7.94 52.70 -0.95
C PRO A 209 -6.50 52.66 -1.56
N GLU A 210 -6.49 52.41 -2.87
CA GLU A 210 -5.44 52.34 -3.92
C GLU A 210 -4.38 53.46 -3.97
N ALA A 211 -3.19 53.17 -4.55
CA ALA A 211 -2.70 53.85 -5.78
C ALA A 211 -1.26 53.43 -6.24
N LYS A 212 -1.16 53.17 -7.54
CA LYS A 212 -0.12 53.58 -8.53
C LYS A 212 1.33 53.05 -8.46
N GLU A 213 1.59 52.07 -9.33
CA GLU A 213 2.37 52.20 -10.59
C GLU A 213 3.61 53.11 -10.62
N LYS A 214 4.80 52.53 -10.84
CA LYS A 214 5.78 53.06 -11.81
C LYS A 214 6.84 52.03 -12.26
N LYS A 215 6.93 51.89 -13.59
CA LYS A 215 8.05 51.34 -14.39
C LYS A 215 9.38 52.01 -14.04
N GLU A 216 10.46 51.23 -14.03
CA GLU A 216 11.72 51.65 -14.65
C GLU A 216 12.52 50.44 -15.14
N GLU A 217 13.14 50.62 -16.30
CA GLU A 217 13.66 49.60 -17.21
C GLU A 217 15.20 49.73 -17.30
N LYS A 218 15.90 48.58 -17.26
CA LYS A 218 17.25 48.29 -17.81
C LYS A 218 18.49 48.84 -17.05
N PRO A 219 19.65 48.12 -17.07
CA PRO A 219 20.32 47.63 -18.28
C PRO A 219 20.66 46.14 -18.36
N LYS A 220 20.66 45.66 -19.61
CA LYS A 220 21.12 44.37 -20.11
C LYS A 220 22.53 44.04 -19.60
N LYS A 221 22.68 42.89 -18.91
CA LYS A 221 23.94 42.14 -18.86
C LYS A 221 23.91 41.02 -19.92
N PRO A 222 25.06 40.71 -20.55
CA PRO A 222 25.16 39.93 -21.79
C PRO A 222 24.66 38.49 -21.61
N PRO A 223 24.17 37.84 -22.68
CA PRO A 223 23.62 36.50 -22.61
C PRO A 223 24.70 35.51 -22.17
N LYS A 224 24.65 35.12 -20.89
CA LYS A 224 25.34 33.91 -20.42
C LYS A 224 24.78 32.76 -21.25
N LYS A 225 25.69 32.05 -21.93
CA LYS A 225 25.42 30.77 -22.62
C LYS A 225 24.52 29.92 -21.72
N LYS A 226 23.31 29.61 -22.19
CA LYS A 226 22.35 28.75 -21.50
C LYS A 226 23.01 27.39 -21.30
N HIS A 227 23.16 26.97 -20.05
CA HIS A 227 23.45 25.58 -19.72
C HIS A 227 22.28 24.73 -20.25
N GLU A 228 22.57 23.62 -20.94
CA GLU A 228 21.59 22.63 -21.39
C GLU A 228 21.02 21.83 -20.19
N GLY A 229 20.28 22.50 -19.31
CA GLY A 229 19.63 21.85 -18.17
C GLY A 229 18.21 21.39 -18.49
N LEU A 230 17.68 20.53 -17.62
CA LEU A 230 16.27 20.12 -17.61
C LEU A 230 15.36 21.35 -17.53
N THR A 231 14.31 21.40 -18.34
CA THR A 231 13.41 22.57 -18.37
C THR A 231 12.11 22.23 -17.65
N ILE A 232 11.65 23.13 -16.77
CA ILE A 232 10.34 22.99 -16.12
C ILE A 232 9.39 23.97 -16.83
N PRO A 233 8.43 23.49 -17.63
CA PRO A 233 7.47 24.33 -18.32
C PRO A 233 6.60 25.12 -17.34
N GLU A 234 5.95 26.18 -17.82
CA GLU A 234 5.07 27.01 -17.00
C GLU A 234 3.84 26.26 -16.48
N ASN A 235 3.47 25.10 -17.02
CA ASN A 235 2.36 24.32 -16.47
C ASN A 235 2.66 22.81 -16.40
N PRO A 236 3.29 22.31 -15.32
CA PRO A 236 3.62 20.90 -15.17
C PRO A 236 2.48 20.12 -14.48
N GLU A 237 1.27 20.19 -15.01
CA GLU A 237 0.05 19.63 -14.41
C GLU A 237 -0.31 18.22 -14.89
N ALA A 238 0.53 17.56 -15.69
CA ALA A 238 0.20 16.25 -16.29
C ALA A 238 -0.07 15.11 -15.27
N LEU A 239 0.27 15.30 -13.99
CA LEU A 239 0.00 14.35 -12.90
C LEU A 239 -1.25 14.68 -12.06
N SER A 240 -2.00 15.72 -12.44
CA SER A 240 -3.22 16.12 -11.73
C SER A 240 -4.40 15.19 -11.99
N ASP A 241 -4.43 14.56 -13.18
CA ASP A 241 -5.43 13.57 -13.53
C ASP A 241 -5.10 12.20 -12.89
N GLU A 242 -6.00 11.75 -12.02
CA GLU A 242 -5.91 10.45 -11.35
C GLU A 242 -5.98 9.28 -12.33
N VAL A 243 -6.71 9.42 -13.45
CA VAL A 243 -6.81 8.37 -14.47
C VAL A 243 -5.46 8.21 -15.16
N THR A 244 -4.89 9.31 -15.65
CA THR A 244 -3.55 9.32 -16.25
C THR A 244 -2.49 8.78 -15.28
N LEU A 245 -2.50 9.22 -14.01
CA LEU A 245 -1.57 8.70 -13.00
C LEU A 245 -1.76 7.20 -12.79
N GLY A 246 -3.00 6.72 -12.72
CA GLY A 246 -3.32 5.30 -12.62
C GLY A 246 -2.77 4.49 -13.80
N MET A 247 -2.92 5.01 -15.03
CA MET A 247 -2.38 4.37 -16.23
C MET A 247 -0.85 4.37 -16.26
N ILE A 248 -0.20 5.47 -15.84
CA ILE A 248 1.25 5.53 -15.66
C ILE A 248 1.68 4.43 -14.70
N LEU A 249 1.10 4.35 -13.50
CA LEU A 249 1.47 3.35 -12.51
C LEU A 249 1.22 1.90 -12.98
N LEU A 250 0.19 1.68 -13.78
CA LEU A 250 -0.19 0.35 -14.26
C LEU A 250 0.70 -0.15 -15.41
N LYS A 251 1.06 0.74 -16.34
CA LYS A 251 1.78 0.37 -17.58
C LYS A 251 3.28 0.63 -17.53
N SER A 252 3.77 1.35 -16.52
CA SER A 252 5.20 1.67 -16.41
C SER A 252 6.02 0.51 -15.87
N GLU A 253 7.25 0.41 -16.36
CA GLU A 253 8.23 -0.59 -15.91
C GLU A 253 9.25 0.10 -15.00
N MET A 254 9.50 -0.46 -13.82
CA MET A 254 10.54 0.07 -12.92
C MET A 254 11.92 -0.28 -13.47
N ILE A 255 12.77 0.73 -13.66
CA ILE A 255 14.10 0.55 -14.25
C ILE A 255 15.23 0.71 -13.24
N ASP A 256 15.02 1.49 -12.16
CA ASP A 256 16.07 1.79 -11.20
C ASP A 256 15.50 2.25 -9.85
N ILE A 257 16.28 2.05 -8.78
CA ILE A 257 15.95 2.47 -7.42
C ILE A 257 17.21 3.04 -6.76
N LYS A 258 17.13 4.26 -6.24
CA LYS A 258 18.24 4.95 -5.57
C LYS A 258 17.86 5.42 -4.19
N ASP A 259 18.80 5.35 -3.25
CA ASP A 259 18.69 6.10 -2.01
C ASP A 259 19.12 7.55 -2.26
N HIS A 260 18.33 8.50 -1.75
CA HIS A 260 18.65 9.92 -1.83
C HIS A 260 18.58 10.56 -0.44
N LYS A 261 19.59 11.40 -0.16
CA LYS A 261 19.67 12.24 1.02
C LYS A 261 20.09 13.63 0.57
N GLY A 262 19.19 14.59 0.70
CA GLY A 262 19.39 15.96 0.28
C GLY A 262 18.32 16.89 0.84
N SER A 263 18.14 18.03 0.20
CA SER A 263 17.07 19.00 0.53
C SER A 263 16.12 19.23 -0.65
N GLY A 264 14.96 19.83 -0.37
CA GLY A 264 14.00 20.26 -1.39
C GLY A 264 14.59 21.14 -2.49
N LYS A 265 15.57 21.97 -2.13
CA LYS A 265 16.29 22.85 -3.06
C LYS A 265 17.18 22.08 -4.04
N GLU A 266 17.52 20.84 -3.74
CA GLU A 266 18.39 19.99 -4.57
C GLU A 266 17.60 19.05 -5.47
N VAL A 267 16.27 19.08 -5.42
CA VAL A 267 15.41 18.22 -6.24
C VAL A 267 15.66 18.44 -7.73
N GLU A 268 15.90 19.66 -8.18
CA GLU A 268 16.21 19.92 -9.60
C GLU A 268 17.51 19.21 -10.04
N LYS A 269 18.54 19.21 -9.18
CA LYS A 269 19.80 18.48 -9.44
C LYS A 269 19.58 16.98 -9.45
N LEU A 270 18.72 16.46 -8.57
CA LEU A 270 18.33 15.06 -8.55
C LEU A 270 17.65 14.66 -9.86
N LEU A 271 16.66 15.45 -10.31
CA LEU A 271 15.94 15.18 -11.56
C LEU A 271 16.86 15.26 -12.77
N GLU A 272 17.78 16.22 -12.79
CA GLU A 272 18.79 16.35 -13.86
C GLU A 272 19.76 15.17 -13.89
N ALA A 273 20.21 14.68 -12.74
CA ALA A 273 21.05 13.49 -12.65
C ALA A 273 20.31 12.24 -13.16
N VAL A 274 19.07 12.02 -12.71
CA VAL A 274 18.23 10.89 -13.15
C VAL A 274 17.96 10.96 -14.65
N TRP A 275 17.61 12.15 -15.16
CA TRP A 275 17.38 12.35 -16.58
C TRP A 275 18.63 12.07 -17.40
N THR A 276 19.79 12.58 -16.99
CA THR A 276 21.05 12.42 -17.73
C THR A 276 21.43 10.95 -17.89
N GLU A 277 21.21 10.17 -16.84
CA GLU A 277 21.51 8.74 -16.78
C GLU A 277 20.54 7.87 -17.58
N HIS A 278 19.27 8.28 -17.64
CA HIS A 278 18.19 7.47 -18.24
C HIS A 278 17.54 8.13 -19.47
N LYS A 279 18.20 9.10 -20.10
CA LYS A 279 17.67 9.87 -21.24
C LYS A 279 17.31 9.04 -22.47
N ASP A 280 17.90 7.86 -22.62
CA ASP A 280 17.64 6.91 -23.71
C ASP A 280 16.35 6.10 -23.50
N LYS A 281 15.76 6.13 -22.30
CA LYS A 281 14.58 5.32 -21.95
C LYS A 281 13.25 5.95 -22.34
N GLY A 282 13.25 7.19 -22.87
CA GLY A 282 12.05 7.88 -23.32
C GLY A 282 11.38 8.70 -22.22
N ILE A 283 10.16 8.32 -21.82
CA ILE A 283 9.39 9.04 -20.82
C ILE A 283 9.68 8.42 -19.45
N LEU A 284 10.06 9.26 -18.48
CA LEU A 284 10.43 8.83 -17.14
C LEU A 284 9.38 9.29 -16.13
N TYR A 285 8.93 8.38 -15.29
CA TYR A 285 8.16 8.67 -14.10
C TYR A 285 9.03 8.42 -12.87
N ILE A 286 9.16 9.42 -12.01
CA ILE A 286 10.03 9.39 -10.83
C ILE A 286 9.17 9.56 -9.60
N ASN A 287 9.31 8.65 -8.64
CA ASN A 287 8.59 8.68 -7.38
C ASN A 287 9.60 8.72 -6.23
N VAL A 288 9.61 9.81 -5.47
CA VAL A 288 10.49 10.01 -4.31
C VAL A 288 9.65 9.84 -3.05
N ARG A 289 9.89 8.75 -2.32
CA ARG A 289 9.25 8.49 -1.02
C ARG A 289 10.20 8.83 0.10
N THR A 290 9.86 9.84 0.89
CA THR A 290 10.65 10.20 2.08
C THR A 290 10.24 9.39 3.30
N LYS A 291 11.10 9.37 4.32
CA LYS A 291 10.80 8.76 5.63
C LYS A 291 9.63 9.45 6.35
N ASP A 292 9.44 10.74 6.11
CA ASP A 292 8.37 11.56 6.71
C ASP A 292 7.02 11.38 6.01
N LYS A 293 6.85 10.29 5.27
CA LYS A 293 5.65 9.93 4.50
C LYS A 293 5.27 10.93 3.40
N LEU A 294 6.17 11.85 3.05
CA LEU A 294 5.99 12.78 1.95
C LEU A 294 6.36 12.07 0.64
N ASN A 295 5.49 12.18 -0.36
CA ASN A 295 5.62 11.47 -1.62
C ASN A 295 5.62 12.48 -2.78
N MET A 296 6.76 12.60 -3.46
CA MET A 296 6.92 13.51 -4.60
C MET A 296 6.96 12.70 -5.88
N LYS A 297 6.16 13.09 -6.85
CA LYS A 297 6.04 12.43 -8.14
C LYS A 297 6.38 13.41 -9.24
N PHE A 298 7.21 12.97 -10.18
CA PHE A 298 7.64 13.76 -11.32
C PHE A 298 7.45 12.95 -12.60
N LEU A 299 7.07 13.63 -13.67
CA LEU A 299 6.95 13.05 -15.00
C LEU A 299 7.80 13.87 -15.96
N ILE A 300 8.75 13.21 -16.61
CA ILE A 300 9.72 13.81 -17.53
C ILE A 300 9.48 13.23 -18.92
N LYS A 301 9.30 14.10 -19.91
CA LYS A 301 9.18 13.73 -21.34
C LYS A 301 10.22 14.53 -22.13
N GLY A 302 11.18 13.83 -22.73
CA GLY A 302 12.31 14.51 -23.37
C GLY A 302 13.12 15.28 -22.34
N ARG A 303 13.25 16.60 -22.49
CA ARG A 303 13.96 17.49 -21.54
C ARG A 303 13.02 18.21 -20.57
N ASP A 304 11.71 17.97 -20.66
CA ASP A 304 10.71 18.76 -19.94
C ASP A 304 10.09 17.97 -18.78
N VAL A 305 10.02 18.61 -17.60
CA VAL A 305 9.26 18.10 -16.46
C VAL A 305 7.79 18.46 -16.65
N ILE A 306 7.05 17.61 -17.36
CA ILE A 306 5.65 17.86 -17.73
C ILE A 306 4.65 17.63 -16.59
N GLY A 307 5.07 16.99 -15.50
CA GLY A 307 4.19 16.68 -14.38
C GLY A 307 4.91 16.75 -13.04
N VAL A 308 4.33 17.46 -12.07
CA VAL A 308 4.80 17.48 -10.67
C VAL A 308 3.60 17.27 -9.76
N ARG A 309 3.73 16.36 -8.79
CA ARG A 309 2.73 16.11 -7.76
C ARG A 309 3.41 15.87 -6.42
N LEU A 310 2.82 16.40 -5.37
CA LEU A 310 3.24 16.25 -3.98
C LEU A 310 2.05 15.73 -3.17
N ASP A 311 2.17 14.52 -2.64
CA ASP A 311 1.21 14.02 -1.65
C ASP A 311 1.77 14.31 -0.25
N HIS A 312 1.20 15.31 0.41
CA HIS A 312 1.54 15.73 1.77
C HIS A 312 0.60 15.06 2.78
N PRO A 313 1.09 14.51 3.91
CA PRO A 313 0.24 13.82 4.88
C PRO A 313 -0.87 14.72 5.47
N ASP A 314 -0.54 15.99 5.74
CA ASP A 314 -1.48 16.92 6.40
C ASP A 314 -2.30 17.78 5.43
N GLU A 315 -1.76 18.07 4.24
CA GLU A 315 -2.36 19.05 3.31
C GLU A 315 -3.00 18.36 2.09
N GLY A 316 -2.89 17.04 2.00
CA GLY A 316 -3.39 16.26 0.88
C GLY A 316 -2.50 16.35 -0.37
N THR A 317 -3.13 16.16 -1.53
CA THR A 317 -2.44 16.18 -2.82
C THR A 317 -2.37 17.60 -3.38
N ILE A 318 -1.16 17.97 -3.83
CA ILE A 318 -0.85 19.26 -4.43
C ILE A 318 -0.18 18.97 -5.78
N ASN A 319 -0.51 19.72 -6.83
CA ASN A 319 -0.01 19.47 -8.18
C ASN A 319 0.68 20.70 -8.79
N GLY A 320 1.38 20.48 -9.89
CA GLY A 320 1.92 21.54 -10.75
C GLY A 320 2.93 22.44 -10.06
N LYS A 321 2.81 23.75 -10.31
CA LYS A 321 3.70 24.78 -9.77
C LYS A 321 3.67 24.87 -8.25
N GLU A 322 2.50 24.69 -7.64
CA GLU A 322 2.34 24.76 -6.19
C GLU A 322 3.10 23.63 -5.50
N ALA A 323 3.01 22.42 -6.05
CA ALA A 323 3.77 21.28 -5.59
C ALA A 323 5.27 21.57 -5.65
N LEU A 324 5.77 22.09 -6.78
CA LEU A 324 7.20 22.42 -6.93
C LEU A 324 7.67 23.47 -5.92
N LYS A 325 6.85 24.50 -5.64
CA LYS A 325 7.17 25.52 -4.64
C LYS A 325 7.30 24.90 -3.24
N LYS A 326 6.33 24.07 -2.84
CA LYS A 326 6.36 23.40 -1.54
C LYS A 326 7.51 22.41 -1.42
N ILE A 327 7.82 21.68 -2.50
CA ILE A 327 8.97 20.78 -2.54
C ILE A 327 10.27 21.53 -2.22
N LYS A 328 10.46 22.75 -2.77
CA LYS A 328 11.65 23.57 -2.50
C LYS A 328 11.77 24.02 -1.04
N ASP A 329 10.64 24.11 -0.34
CA ASP A 329 10.58 24.48 1.08
C ASP A 329 10.83 23.29 2.02
N VAL A 330 10.86 22.06 1.51
CA VAL A 330 11.20 20.86 2.30
C VAL A 330 12.67 20.89 2.73
N LYS A 331 12.89 20.97 4.05
CA LYS A 331 14.24 21.08 4.63
C LYS A 331 15.12 19.86 4.36
N THR A 332 14.54 18.67 4.51
CA THR A 332 15.27 17.40 4.39
C THR A 332 14.45 16.42 3.57
N ILE A 333 15.07 15.88 2.52
CA ILE A 333 14.56 14.77 1.73
C ILE A 333 15.50 13.60 2.00
N GLN A 334 15.07 12.65 2.83
CA GLN A 334 15.74 11.38 3.00
C GLN A 334 14.79 10.25 2.65
N GLY A 335 15.12 9.48 1.61
CA GLY A 335 14.17 8.53 1.06
C GLY A 335 14.70 7.70 -0.10
N LYS A 336 13.78 6.97 -0.72
CA LYS A 336 14.03 6.17 -1.93
C LYS A 336 13.43 6.87 -3.15
N VAL A 337 14.21 6.93 -4.22
CA VAL A 337 13.84 7.42 -5.54
C VAL A 337 13.62 6.20 -6.42
N TYR A 338 12.38 6.00 -6.85
CA TYR A 338 11.98 4.94 -7.76
C TYR A 338 11.83 5.55 -9.15
N ILE A 339 12.48 4.94 -10.14
CA ILE A 339 12.51 5.45 -11.51
C ILE A 339 11.83 4.41 -12.40
N PHE A 340 10.84 4.88 -13.16
CA PHE A 340 10.04 4.05 -14.03
C PHE A 340 10.11 4.58 -15.46
N LYS A 341 10.16 3.66 -16.42
CA LYS A 341 9.97 3.92 -17.84
C LYS A 341 8.49 3.84 -18.17
N VAL A 342 7.95 4.91 -18.74
CA VAL A 342 6.54 5.01 -19.14
C VAL A 342 6.42 4.75 -20.64
N PRO A 343 5.55 3.83 -21.09
CA PRO A 343 5.26 3.66 -22.51
C PRO A 343 4.66 4.94 -23.12
N PRO A 344 5.07 5.35 -24.34
CA PRO A 344 4.56 6.57 -24.98
C PRO A 344 3.04 6.61 -25.12
N GLU A 345 2.42 5.43 -25.29
CA GLU A 345 0.97 5.22 -25.43
C GLU A 345 0.15 5.72 -24.24
N VAL A 346 0.76 5.90 -23.07
CA VAL A 346 0.09 6.36 -21.85
C VAL A 346 -0.20 7.87 -21.90
N LEU A 347 0.58 8.62 -22.67
CA LEU A 347 0.53 10.08 -22.75
C LEU A 347 0.19 10.57 -24.17
N ALA A 348 -0.44 9.69 -24.96
CA ALA A 348 -0.81 9.94 -26.34
C ALA A 348 -2.20 10.58 -26.46
#